data_AF-A0A1E5L818-F1
#
_entry.id   AF-A0A1E5L818-F1
#
_cell.length_a   1.000
_cell.length_b   1.000
_cell.length_c   1.000
_cell.angle_alpha   90.00
_cell.angle_beta   90.00
_cell.angle_gamma   90.00
#
_symmetry.space_group_name_H-M   'P 1'
#
loop_
_entity.id
_entity.type
_entity.pdbx_description
1 polymer ?
#
loop_
_entity_poly.entity_id
_entity_poly.type
_entity_poly.pdbx_seq_one_letter_code
_entity_poly.pdbx_strand_id
1 'polypeptide(L)'
;METTLLKSWENLLIKSGFVFEIGKSEIKLEMETEDNVKYLMKILQTVGVAFEITGYQSLRIKEIVDEDTWFNAIEQLHTGAEGGPHDDIKIMDTYMAGIVRRVNEIGLRTDFSCDGHGTRRPRLSFYNKSDAIIFDCCLQLLSNQEWSYKSNYEICRNQRNALRHIRDPRTRSIIERDFSREWLLDIAEALYTHKAALQRVVEASKRIDVATHTF
;
A
#
# COMPACT_ATOMS: atom_id res chain seq x y z
N MET A 1 15.92 -2.32 -23.94
CA MET A 1 14.61 -1.63 -23.99
C MET A 1 13.56 -2.40 -23.20
N GLU A 2 13.37 -3.70 -23.47
CA GLU A 2 12.39 -4.55 -22.75
C GLU A 2 12.58 -4.58 -21.22
N THR A 3 13.83 -4.56 -20.75
CA THR A 3 14.16 -4.54 -19.31
C THR A 3 13.80 -3.21 -18.62
N THR A 4 13.76 -2.09 -19.35
CA THR A 4 13.42 -0.78 -18.79
C THR A 4 11.91 -0.62 -18.67
N LEU A 5 11.17 -1.18 -19.63
CA LEU A 5 9.71 -1.25 -19.64
C LEU A 5 9.17 -2.07 -18.46
N LEU A 6 9.72 -3.26 -18.22
CA LEU A 6 9.27 -4.08 -17.09
C LEU A 6 9.56 -3.43 -15.74
N LYS A 7 10.70 -2.73 -15.62
CA LYS A 7 11.03 -1.96 -14.41
C LYS A 7 10.10 -0.78 -14.17
N SER A 8 9.61 -0.11 -15.21
CA SER A 8 8.61 0.96 -15.02
C SER A 8 7.27 0.40 -14.52
N TRP A 9 6.87 -0.78 -15.02
CA TRP A 9 5.64 -1.44 -14.59
C TRP A 9 5.74 -2.02 -13.18
N GLU A 10 6.91 -2.54 -12.79
CA GLU A 10 7.17 -3.05 -11.45
C GLU A 10 6.78 -2.02 -10.38
N ASN A 11 7.22 -0.76 -10.52
CA ASN A 11 6.91 0.26 -9.52
C ASN A 11 5.40 0.58 -9.45
N LEU A 12 4.75 0.78 -10.60
CA LEU A 12 3.31 1.07 -10.66
C LEU A 12 2.47 -0.05 -10.00
N LEU A 13 2.81 -1.31 -10.28
CA LEU A 13 2.12 -2.47 -9.70
C LEU A 13 2.42 -2.61 -8.20
N ILE A 14 3.66 -2.32 -7.77
CA ILE A 14 4.02 -2.30 -6.35
C ILE A 14 3.15 -1.31 -5.58
N LYS A 15 3.15 -0.05 -6.03
CA LYS A 15 2.46 1.07 -5.40
C LYS A 15 0.94 0.91 -5.41
N SER A 16 0.40 0.22 -6.42
CA SER A 16 -1.05 -0.06 -6.53
C SER A 16 -1.50 -1.31 -5.77
N GLY A 17 -0.57 -2.09 -5.20
CA GLY A 17 -0.89 -3.24 -4.36
C GLY A 17 -1.11 -4.58 -5.09
N PHE A 18 -0.83 -4.65 -6.38
CA PHE A 18 -0.89 -5.91 -7.12
C PHE A 18 0.21 -6.88 -6.69
N VAL A 19 -0.11 -8.17 -6.62
CA VAL A 19 0.85 -9.26 -6.43
C VAL A 19 1.23 -9.79 -7.81
N PHE A 20 2.52 -9.79 -8.11
CA PHE A 20 3.01 -10.19 -9.43
C PHE A 20 4.43 -10.75 -9.34
N GLU A 21 4.86 -11.39 -10.42
CA GLU A 21 6.25 -11.74 -10.69
C GLU A 21 6.68 -11.17 -12.05
N ILE A 22 7.88 -10.60 -12.11
CA ILE A 22 8.46 -10.15 -13.37
C ILE A 22 9.15 -11.33 -14.05
N GLY A 23 8.56 -11.80 -15.16
CA GLY A 23 9.19 -12.74 -16.08
C GLY A 23 10.19 -12.05 -17.02
N LYS A 24 10.71 -12.80 -18.00
CA LYS A 24 11.67 -12.26 -18.98
C LYS A 24 11.06 -11.18 -19.88
N SER A 25 9.79 -11.33 -20.24
CA SER A 25 9.06 -10.45 -21.18
C SER A 25 7.57 -10.31 -20.84
N GLU A 26 7.18 -10.75 -19.65
CA GLU A 26 5.78 -10.77 -19.20
C GLU A 26 5.70 -10.53 -17.69
N ILE A 27 4.55 -10.03 -17.26
CA ILE A 27 4.15 -9.90 -15.87
C ILE A 27 3.24 -11.07 -15.56
N LYS A 28 3.59 -11.87 -14.56
CA LYS A 28 2.79 -13.02 -14.10
C LYS A 28 1.99 -12.64 -12.88
N LEU A 29 0.70 -12.96 -12.88
CA LEU A 29 -0.27 -12.63 -11.84
C LEU A 29 -0.90 -13.90 -11.25
N GLU A 30 -0.19 -15.03 -11.30
CA GLU A 30 -0.67 -16.36 -10.85
C GLU A 30 -1.05 -16.39 -9.36
N MET A 31 -0.42 -15.52 -8.56
CA MET A 31 -0.67 -15.37 -7.12
C MET A 31 -1.74 -14.31 -6.82
N GLU A 32 -2.30 -13.68 -7.84
CA GLU A 32 -3.31 -12.63 -7.71
C GLU A 32 -4.73 -13.19 -7.96
N THR A 33 -5.72 -12.58 -7.32
CA THR A 33 -7.12 -12.99 -7.49
C THR A 33 -7.60 -12.72 -8.91
N GLU A 34 -8.51 -13.54 -9.44
CA GLU A 34 -9.08 -13.31 -10.77
C GLU A 34 -9.74 -11.92 -10.89
N ASP A 35 -10.36 -11.43 -9.82
CA ASP A 35 -11.04 -10.15 -9.82
C ASP A 35 -10.05 -8.99 -9.86
N ASN A 36 -8.93 -9.09 -9.14
CA ASN A 36 -7.84 -8.12 -9.26
C ASN A 36 -7.18 -8.17 -10.65
N VAL A 37 -7.02 -9.35 -11.26
CA VAL A 37 -6.51 -9.44 -12.64
C VAL A 37 -7.47 -8.80 -13.65
N LYS A 38 -8.78 -9.07 -13.54
CA LYS A 38 -9.81 -8.40 -14.37
C LYS A 38 -9.81 -6.88 -14.13
N TYR A 39 -9.58 -6.45 -12.89
CA TYR A 39 -9.47 -5.05 -12.53
C TYR A 39 -8.24 -4.39 -13.16
N LEU A 40 -7.07 -5.03 -13.09
CA LEU A 40 -5.84 -4.57 -13.76
C LEU A 40 -6.04 -4.39 -15.27
N MET A 41 -6.69 -5.35 -15.92
CA MET A 41 -7.00 -5.26 -17.35
C MET A 41 -7.88 -4.05 -17.68
N LYS A 42 -8.85 -3.72 -16.80
CA LYS A 42 -9.66 -2.51 -16.97
C LYS A 42 -8.84 -1.24 -16.82
N ILE A 43 -7.93 -1.17 -15.85
CA ILE A 43 -7.02 -0.01 -15.69
C ILE A 43 -6.19 0.16 -16.97
N LEU A 44 -5.58 -0.92 -17.49
CA LEU A 44 -4.79 -0.87 -18.72
C LEU A 44 -5.61 -0.38 -19.93
N GLN A 45 -6.87 -0.81 -20.05
CA GLN A 45 -7.80 -0.33 -21.07
C GLN A 45 -8.14 1.15 -20.90
N THR A 46 -8.37 1.62 -19.66
CA THR A 46 -8.68 3.02 -19.36
C THR A 46 -7.52 3.95 -19.68
N VAL A 47 -6.28 3.51 -19.43
CA VAL A 47 -5.09 4.28 -19.81
C VAL A 47 -4.81 4.21 -21.32
N GLY A 48 -5.41 3.25 -22.03
CA GLY A 48 -5.21 3.08 -23.48
C GLY A 48 -3.92 2.34 -23.83
N VAL A 49 -3.37 1.54 -22.92
CA VAL A 49 -2.14 0.77 -23.14
C VAL A 49 -2.45 -0.52 -23.88
N ALA A 50 -1.69 -0.80 -24.95
CA ALA A 50 -1.75 -2.11 -25.58
C ALA A 50 -1.11 -3.20 -24.70
N PHE A 51 -1.87 -4.26 -24.44
CA PHE A 51 -1.38 -5.46 -23.77
C PHE A 51 -1.87 -6.74 -24.47
N GLU A 52 -1.16 -7.84 -24.23
CA GLU A 52 -1.46 -9.17 -24.75
C GLU A 52 -1.53 -10.16 -23.58
N ILE A 53 -2.54 -11.02 -23.59
CA ILE A 53 -2.64 -12.14 -22.64
C ILE A 53 -1.83 -13.30 -23.21
N THR A 54 -0.69 -13.63 -22.59
CA THR A 54 0.25 -14.64 -23.09
C THR A 54 0.04 -16.03 -22.47
N GLY A 55 -0.81 -16.13 -21.44
CA GLY A 55 -1.09 -17.36 -20.71
C GLY A 55 -2.18 -17.16 -19.65
N TYR A 56 -2.31 -18.11 -18.73
CA TYR A 56 -3.21 -17.96 -17.59
C TYR A 56 -2.65 -16.88 -16.64
N GLN A 57 -3.36 -15.76 -16.52
CA GLN A 57 -2.96 -14.62 -15.68
C GLN A 57 -1.55 -14.07 -16.01
N SER A 58 -1.10 -14.17 -17.27
CA SER A 58 0.16 -13.56 -17.75
C SER A 58 -0.11 -12.46 -18.77
N LEU A 59 0.54 -11.32 -18.59
CA LEU A 59 0.36 -10.12 -19.42
C LEU A 59 1.69 -9.68 -20.02
N ARG A 60 1.69 -9.40 -21.32
CA ARG A 60 2.75 -8.64 -22.00
C ARG A 60 2.24 -7.24 -22.28
N ILE A 61 2.83 -6.26 -21.61
CA ILE A 61 2.51 -4.84 -21.80
C ILE A 61 3.51 -4.21 -22.76
N LYS A 62 3.05 -3.38 -23.70
CA LYS A 62 3.88 -2.88 -24.82
C LYS A 62 4.33 -1.43 -24.68
N GLU A 63 3.75 -0.68 -23.76
CA GLU A 63 3.94 0.76 -23.62
C GLU A 63 4.26 1.15 -22.17
N ILE A 64 4.96 2.28 -21.99
CA ILE A 64 5.22 2.88 -20.68
C ILE A 64 4.10 3.87 -20.41
N VAL A 65 3.68 3.93 -19.15
CA VAL A 65 2.73 4.91 -18.62
C VAL A 65 3.43 5.69 -17.51
N ASP A 66 3.19 7.00 -17.45
CA ASP A 66 3.64 7.82 -16.34
C ASP A 66 2.74 7.62 -15.11
N GLU A 67 3.30 7.87 -13.93
CA GLU A 67 2.64 7.59 -12.66
C GLU A 67 1.31 8.34 -12.49
N ASP A 68 1.24 9.60 -12.92
CA ASP A 68 0.04 10.42 -12.80
C ASP A 68 -1.10 9.86 -13.65
N THR A 69 -0.82 9.52 -14.92
CA THR A 69 -1.81 8.90 -15.81
C THR A 69 -2.33 7.58 -15.24
N TRP A 70 -1.45 6.76 -14.67
CA TRP A 70 -1.80 5.48 -14.06
C TRP A 70 -2.76 5.65 -12.87
N PHE A 71 -2.40 6.48 -11.90
CA PHE A 71 -3.21 6.68 -10.70
C PHE A 71 -4.51 7.45 -10.97
N ASN A 72 -4.53 8.34 -11.97
CA ASN A 72 -5.77 8.95 -12.44
C ASN A 72 -6.75 7.93 -13.02
N ALA A 73 -6.28 6.91 -13.75
CA ALA A 73 -7.14 5.85 -14.25
C ALA A 73 -7.68 4.96 -13.12
N ILE A 74 -6.88 4.71 -12.08
CA ILE A 74 -7.33 3.98 -10.89
C ILE A 74 -8.44 4.75 -10.16
N GLU A 75 -8.25 6.05 -9.90
CA GLU A 75 -9.26 6.91 -9.27
C GLU A 75 -10.59 6.92 -10.04
N GLN A 76 -10.55 6.89 -11.37
CA GLN A 76 -11.76 6.82 -12.21
C GLN A 76 -12.53 5.49 -12.07
N LEU A 77 -11.83 4.40 -11.77
CA LEU A 77 -12.41 3.05 -11.70
C LEU A 77 -12.79 2.64 -10.28
N HIS A 78 -12.21 3.31 -9.26
CA HIS A 78 -12.53 3.07 -7.86
C HIS A 78 -13.97 3.44 -7.55
N THR A 79 -14.62 2.55 -6.79
CA THR A 79 -16.02 2.72 -6.38
C THR A 79 -16.16 3.32 -4.98
N GLY A 80 -15.04 3.67 -4.33
CA GLY A 80 -15.00 4.47 -3.10
C GLY A 80 -15.73 3.85 -1.91
N ALA A 81 -15.59 2.53 -1.70
CA ALA A 81 -16.16 1.91 -0.52
C ALA A 81 -15.21 2.08 0.67
N GLU A 82 -15.68 2.71 1.76
CA GLU A 82 -14.95 2.75 3.03
C GLU A 82 -14.94 1.33 3.64
N GLY A 83 -13.95 0.53 3.25
CA GLY A 83 -13.70 -0.79 3.82
C GLY A 83 -14.21 -1.96 3.00
N GLY A 84 -13.59 -3.10 3.25
CA GLY A 84 -13.85 -4.41 2.66
C GLY A 84 -12.62 -5.29 2.78
N PRO A 85 -12.64 -6.49 2.15
CA PRO A 85 -11.53 -7.42 2.24
C PRO A 85 -10.21 -6.80 1.77
N HIS A 86 -9.13 -7.04 2.50
CA HIS A 86 -7.78 -6.50 2.21
C HIS A 86 -7.15 -7.07 0.92
N ASP A 87 -7.87 -7.94 0.22
CA ASP A 87 -7.54 -8.56 -1.05
C ASP A 87 -8.36 -8.02 -2.23
N ASP A 88 -9.37 -7.18 -2.02
CA ASP A 88 -10.09 -6.52 -3.11
C ASP A 88 -9.53 -5.10 -3.32
N ILE A 89 -8.64 -4.95 -4.32
CA ILE A 89 -7.95 -3.68 -4.59
C ILE A 89 -8.94 -2.61 -5.07
N LYS A 90 -9.96 -3.02 -5.84
CA LYS A 90 -10.90 -2.10 -6.53
C LYS A 90 -11.71 -1.23 -5.57
N ILE A 91 -11.93 -1.72 -4.35
CA ILE A 91 -12.73 -1.03 -3.33
C ILE A 91 -11.88 -0.17 -2.39
N MET A 92 -10.55 -0.27 -2.43
CA MET A 92 -9.66 0.49 -1.55
C MET A 92 -9.42 1.90 -2.07
N ASP A 93 -9.03 2.80 -1.17
CA ASP A 93 -8.49 4.09 -1.58
C ASP A 93 -7.18 3.89 -2.36
N THR A 94 -7.06 4.58 -3.50
CA THR A 94 -5.96 4.48 -4.47
C THR A 94 -4.59 4.48 -3.84
N TYR A 95 -4.35 5.45 -2.95
CA TYR A 95 -3.05 5.66 -2.33
C TYR A 95 -2.80 4.76 -1.11
N MET A 96 -3.82 4.02 -0.65
CA MET A 96 -3.72 3.08 0.47
C MET A 96 -3.62 1.62 0.03
N ALA A 97 -4.09 1.28 -1.17
CA ALA A 97 -4.14 -0.11 -1.65
C ALA A 97 -2.77 -0.81 -1.56
N GLY A 98 -1.71 -0.15 -2.04
CA GLY A 98 -0.34 -0.63 -1.90
C GLY A 98 0.06 -0.88 -0.46
N ILE A 99 -0.13 0.10 0.43
CA ILE A 99 0.22 -0.01 1.85
C ILE A 99 -0.52 -1.18 2.48
N VAL A 100 -1.85 -1.26 2.32
CA VAL A 100 -2.68 -2.33 2.87
C VAL A 100 -2.15 -3.69 2.44
N ARG A 101 -1.93 -3.89 1.15
CA ARG A 101 -1.43 -5.16 0.60
C ARG A 101 -0.07 -5.50 1.18
N ARG A 102 0.89 -4.57 1.18
CA ARG A 102 2.26 -4.83 1.68
C ARG A 102 2.30 -5.09 3.18
N VAL A 103 1.47 -4.39 3.95
CA VAL A 103 1.35 -4.57 5.40
C VAL A 103 0.79 -5.96 5.73
N ASN A 104 -0.24 -6.43 5.02
CA ASN A 104 -0.75 -7.79 5.19
C ASN A 104 0.29 -8.84 4.76
N GLU A 105 1.05 -8.61 3.68
CA GLU A 105 2.12 -9.51 3.22
C GLU A 105 3.27 -9.66 4.22
N ILE A 106 3.57 -8.64 5.04
CA ILE A 106 4.56 -8.74 6.13
C ILE A 106 3.97 -9.35 7.41
N GLY A 107 2.71 -9.76 7.41
CA GLY A 107 2.06 -10.47 8.49
C GLY A 107 1.32 -9.59 9.50
N LEU A 108 1.04 -8.32 9.18
CA LEU A 108 0.28 -7.40 10.02
C LEU A 108 -1.13 -7.23 9.43
N ARG A 109 -2.17 -7.73 10.11
CA ARG A 109 -3.49 -7.82 9.51
C ARG A 109 -4.27 -6.52 9.67
N THR A 110 -4.67 -5.89 8.56
CA THR A 110 -5.42 -4.63 8.55
C THR A 110 -6.93 -4.86 8.51
N ASP A 111 -7.73 -4.03 9.17
CA ASP A 111 -9.21 -4.11 9.15
C ASP A 111 -9.88 -2.85 8.56
N PHE A 112 -9.16 -1.74 8.45
CA PHE A 112 -9.66 -0.49 7.87
C PHE A 112 -8.51 0.35 7.31
N SER A 113 -8.76 1.03 6.19
CA SER A 113 -7.83 2.01 5.60
C SER A 113 -8.60 3.17 5.00
N CYS A 114 -8.03 4.38 5.06
CA CYS A 114 -8.53 5.55 4.37
C CYS A 114 -7.35 6.49 4.05
N ASP A 115 -7.27 7.04 2.84
CA ASP A 115 -6.20 7.97 2.42
C ASP A 115 -6.44 9.42 2.88
N GLY A 116 -7.60 9.69 3.48
CA GLY A 116 -8.01 11.01 3.96
C GLY A 116 -8.55 11.94 2.88
N HIS A 117 -8.69 11.47 1.64
CA HIS A 117 -9.28 12.15 0.49
C HIS A 117 -8.72 13.57 0.30
N GLY A 118 -7.41 13.73 0.48
CA GLY A 118 -6.66 15.00 0.34
C GLY A 118 -6.91 16.04 1.45
N THR A 119 -7.95 15.88 2.26
CA THR A 119 -8.39 16.86 3.28
C THR A 119 -8.06 16.44 4.70
N ARG A 120 -7.86 15.14 4.94
CA ARG A 120 -7.61 14.54 6.26
C ARG A 120 -6.33 13.74 6.22
N ARG A 121 -5.82 13.41 7.42
CA ARG A 121 -4.69 12.50 7.53
C ARG A 121 -5.11 11.08 7.14
N PRO A 122 -4.24 10.33 6.43
CA PRO A 122 -4.47 8.92 6.15
C PRO A 122 -4.58 8.12 7.44
N ARG A 123 -5.47 7.13 7.43
CA ARG A 123 -5.78 6.25 8.54
C ARG A 123 -5.59 4.80 8.09
N LEU A 124 -5.05 4.00 8.98
CA LEU A 124 -4.95 2.56 8.87
C LEU A 124 -5.35 1.99 10.23
N SER A 125 -6.02 0.85 10.28
CA SER A 125 -6.29 0.12 11.52
C SER A 125 -5.98 -1.35 11.33
N PHE A 126 -5.74 -2.01 12.46
CA PHE A 126 -5.26 -3.37 12.55
C PHE A 126 -6.18 -4.17 13.45
N TYR A 127 -6.37 -5.45 13.11
CA TYR A 127 -7.12 -6.37 13.95
C TYR A 127 -6.52 -6.49 15.37
N ASN A 128 -5.18 -6.50 15.47
CA ASN A 128 -4.48 -6.57 16.74
C ASN A 128 -3.84 -5.24 17.08
N LYS A 129 -3.95 -4.83 18.34
CA LYS A 129 -3.30 -3.62 18.85
C LYS A 129 -1.76 -3.70 18.76
N SER A 130 -1.17 -4.87 18.97
CA SER A 130 0.28 -5.05 18.86
C SER A 130 0.77 -4.91 17.42
N ASP A 131 -0.03 -5.27 16.42
CA ASP A 131 0.31 -5.07 15.00
C ASP A 131 0.50 -3.59 14.67
N ALA A 132 -0.32 -2.70 15.26
CA ALA A 132 -0.18 -1.24 15.12
C ALA A 132 1.16 -0.70 15.67
N ILE A 133 1.62 -1.24 16.80
CA ILE A 133 2.90 -0.84 17.42
C ILE A 133 4.07 -1.35 16.56
N ILE A 134 4.02 -2.62 16.14
CA ILE A 134 5.03 -3.22 15.27
C ILE A 134 5.11 -2.43 13.96
N PHE A 135 3.97 -2.04 13.39
CA PHE A 135 3.94 -1.25 12.17
C PHE A 135 4.61 0.12 12.33
N ASP A 136 4.37 0.83 13.44
CA ASP A 136 5.07 2.10 13.73
C ASP A 136 6.59 1.90 13.80
N CYS A 137 7.06 0.83 14.46
CA CYS A 137 8.47 0.47 14.48
C CYS A 137 9.02 0.20 13.06
N CYS A 138 8.28 -0.54 12.23
CA CYS A 138 8.67 -0.79 10.84
C CYS A 138 8.83 0.52 10.06
N LEU A 139 7.87 1.44 10.16
CA LEU A 139 7.95 2.74 9.49
C LEU A 139 9.15 3.55 9.96
N GLN A 140 9.39 3.61 11.26
CA GLN A 140 10.55 4.33 11.81
C GLN A 140 11.88 3.72 11.36
N LEU A 141 11.97 2.39 11.25
CA LEU A 141 13.16 1.72 10.73
C LEU A 141 13.41 2.03 9.25
N LEU A 142 12.38 1.95 8.40
CA LEU A 142 12.49 2.18 6.96
C LEU A 142 12.86 3.63 6.63
N SER A 143 12.35 4.56 7.43
CA SER A 143 12.44 5.99 7.16
C SER A 143 13.51 6.71 7.98
N ASN A 144 14.31 5.98 8.77
CA ASN A 144 15.23 6.57 9.74
C ASN A 144 14.53 7.61 10.65
N GLN A 145 13.37 7.22 11.20
CA GLN A 145 12.49 8.01 12.07
C GLN A 145 11.82 9.22 11.37
N GLU A 146 11.73 9.23 10.04
CA GLU A 146 10.99 10.27 9.31
C GLU A 146 9.49 9.95 9.18
N TRP A 147 9.09 8.68 9.26
CA TRP A 147 7.71 8.24 9.21
C TRP A 147 7.30 7.66 10.57
N SER A 148 6.07 7.96 10.97
CA SER A 148 5.46 7.33 12.15
C SER A 148 3.99 7.04 11.90
N TYR A 149 3.53 5.98 12.54
CA TYR A 149 2.13 5.66 12.70
C TYR A 149 1.76 5.91 14.16
N LYS A 150 1.10 7.05 14.43
CA LYS A 150 0.64 7.34 15.79
C LYS A 150 -0.75 6.79 15.98
N SER A 151 -0.82 5.67 16.69
CA SER A 151 -2.06 5.22 17.30
C SER A 151 -2.34 6.08 18.53
N ASN A 152 -3.27 7.03 18.44
CA ASN A 152 -3.67 7.86 19.58
C ASN A 152 -4.50 7.01 20.56
N TYR A 153 -3.84 6.16 21.37
CA TYR A 153 -4.50 5.39 22.44
C TYR A 153 -4.63 6.16 23.76
N GLU A 154 -4.01 7.34 23.87
CA GLU A 154 -4.01 8.10 25.11
C GLU A 154 -4.70 9.46 24.91
N ILE A 155 -5.82 9.63 25.61
CA ILE A 155 -6.55 10.88 25.89
C ILE A 155 -7.50 11.33 24.75
N CYS A 156 -8.79 11.38 25.10
CA CYS A 156 -9.97 11.85 24.34
C CYS A 156 -10.78 10.79 23.57
N ARG A 157 -12.08 10.76 23.86
CA ARG A 157 -13.16 9.91 23.30
C ARG A 157 -13.39 10.03 21.77
N ASN A 158 -12.44 10.60 21.02
CA ASN A 158 -12.46 10.70 19.56
C ASN A 158 -11.16 10.11 19.00
N GLN A 159 -11.15 8.79 18.82
CA GLN A 159 -10.01 7.99 18.37
C GLN A 159 -9.60 8.36 16.94
N ARG A 160 -8.31 8.67 16.72
CA ARG A 160 -7.75 8.96 15.39
C ARG A 160 -6.38 8.29 15.23
N ASN A 161 -6.36 7.12 14.59
CA ASN A 161 -5.13 6.46 14.11
C ASN A 161 -4.68 7.16 12.83
N ALA A 162 -3.43 7.65 12.77
CA ALA A 162 -2.97 8.42 11.61
C ALA A 162 -1.49 8.18 11.27
N LEU A 163 -1.22 8.01 9.97
CA LEU A 163 0.12 8.06 9.39
C LEU A 163 0.66 9.50 9.38
N ARG A 164 1.96 9.67 9.63
CA ARG A 164 2.60 11.00 9.77
C ARG A 164 4.03 11.01 9.22
N HIS A 165 4.38 12.11 8.56
CA HIS A 165 5.75 12.51 8.26
C HIS A 165 6.28 13.42 9.39
N ILE A 166 7.35 13.00 10.09
CA ILE A 166 7.92 13.67 11.26
C ILE A 166 8.67 14.96 10.88
N ARG A 167 9.29 15.00 9.70
CA ARG A 167 10.05 16.17 9.23
C ARG A 167 9.22 17.33 8.68
N ASP A 168 7.88 17.26 8.70
CA ASP A 168 7.09 18.43 8.30
C ASP A 168 7.16 19.53 9.38
N PRO A 169 7.82 20.68 9.12
CA PRO A 169 7.93 21.79 10.08
C PRO A 169 6.56 22.42 10.40
N ARG A 170 5.49 22.03 9.69
CA ARG A 170 4.12 22.58 9.79
C ARG A 170 3.25 21.89 10.84
N THR A 171 3.76 20.91 11.58
CA THR A 171 3.02 20.21 12.65
C THR A 171 2.65 21.09 13.86
N ARG A 172 3.06 22.37 13.90
CA ARG A 172 2.69 23.34 14.95
C ARG A 172 1.42 24.15 14.69
N SER A 173 0.84 24.15 13.50
CA SER A 173 -0.44 24.85 13.27
C SER A 173 -1.47 23.90 12.65
N ILE A 174 -2.54 23.64 13.42
CA ILE A 174 -3.79 23.04 12.97
C ILE A 174 -4.46 24.07 12.05
N ILE A 175 -3.99 24.17 10.82
CA ILE A 175 -4.71 24.80 9.72
C ILE A 175 -4.57 23.82 8.56
N GLU A 176 -5.72 23.30 8.14
CA GLU A 176 -5.97 22.50 6.96
C GLU A 176 -5.08 22.97 5.80
N ARG A 177 -4.11 22.14 5.43
CA ARG A 177 -3.33 22.27 4.21
C ARG A 177 -3.39 20.93 3.50
N ASP A 178 -3.48 21.01 2.18
CA ASP A 178 -3.49 19.88 1.25
C ASP A 178 -2.44 18.86 1.64
N PHE A 179 -2.90 17.71 2.12
CA PHE A 179 -2.04 16.59 2.39
C PHE A 179 -1.83 15.90 1.03
N SER A 180 -0.66 16.10 0.43
CA SER A 180 -0.23 15.32 -0.73
C SER A 180 -0.35 13.84 -0.34
N ARG A 181 -1.12 13.08 -1.11
CA ARG A 181 -1.34 11.63 -0.86
C ARG A 181 -0.23 10.79 -1.49
N GLU A 182 0.55 11.39 -2.38
CA GLU A 182 1.56 10.76 -3.21
C GLU A 182 2.68 10.11 -2.38
N TRP A 183 3.08 10.68 -1.24
CA TRP A 183 4.09 10.05 -0.37
C TRP A 183 3.63 8.72 0.25
N LEU A 184 2.33 8.39 0.23
CA LEU A 184 1.84 7.06 0.61
C LEU A 184 2.31 5.99 -0.36
N LEU A 185 2.54 6.37 -1.63
CA LEU A 185 3.11 5.48 -2.64
C LEU A 185 4.56 5.13 -2.29
N ASP A 186 5.33 6.08 -1.75
CA ASP A 186 6.70 5.85 -1.27
C ASP A 186 6.72 4.85 -0.10
N ILE A 187 5.73 4.90 0.79
CA ILE A 187 5.58 3.89 1.86
C ILE A 187 5.32 2.51 1.25
N ALA A 188 4.38 2.41 0.30
CA ALA A 188 4.05 1.15 -0.35
C ALA A 188 5.28 0.53 -1.03
N GLU A 189 6.05 1.34 -1.76
CA GLU A 189 7.31 0.94 -2.38
C GLU A 189 8.33 0.48 -1.32
N ALA A 190 8.58 1.28 -0.29
CA ALA A 190 9.55 0.95 0.76
C ALA A 190 9.20 -0.36 1.51
N LEU A 191 7.91 -0.58 1.80
CA LEU A 191 7.41 -1.81 2.42
C LEU A 191 7.66 -3.02 1.52
N TYR A 192 7.42 -2.90 0.22
CA TYR A 192 7.69 -3.98 -0.73
C TYR A 192 9.18 -4.27 -0.86
N THR A 193 10.01 -3.24 -1.08
CA THR A 193 11.47 -3.37 -1.23
C THR A 193 12.11 -4.08 -0.03
N HIS A 194 11.60 -3.84 1.17
CA HIS A 194 12.14 -4.40 2.41
C HIS A 194 11.30 -5.55 2.98
N LYS A 195 10.33 -6.09 2.22
CA LYS A 195 9.34 -7.09 2.68
C LYS A 195 9.96 -8.24 3.46
N ALA A 196 11.00 -8.88 2.93
CA ALA A 196 11.64 -10.03 3.57
C ALA A 196 12.33 -9.67 4.91
N ALA A 197 12.89 -8.48 5.03
CA ALA A 197 13.49 -8.00 6.28
C ALA A 197 12.41 -7.66 7.31
N LEU A 198 11.34 -6.99 6.87
CA LEU A 198 10.20 -6.63 7.70
C LEU A 198 9.46 -7.86 8.22
N GLN A 199 9.25 -8.89 7.40
CA GLN A 199 8.68 -10.17 7.84
C GLN A 199 9.43 -10.75 9.04
N ARG A 200 10.77 -10.77 9.00
CA ARG A 200 11.58 -11.25 10.12
C ARG A 200 11.41 -10.39 11.38
N VAL A 201 11.35 -9.07 11.22
CA VAL A 201 11.10 -8.13 12.34
C VAL A 201 9.71 -8.37 12.95
N VAL A 202 8.68 -8.51 12.11
CA VAL A 202 7.30 -8.78 12.55
C VAL A 202 7.22 -10.12 13.28
N GLU A 203 7.79 -11.19 12.71
CA GLU A 203 7.81 -12.52 13.34
C GLU A 203 8.53 -12.50 14.70
N ALA A 204 9.69 -11.87 14.78
CA ALA A 204 10.43 -11.75 16.04
C ALA A 204 9.64 -10.95 17.09
N SER A 205 9.02 -9.84 16.69
CA SER A 205 8.22 -8.98 17.57
C SER A 205 6.99 -9.72 18.11
N LYS A 206 6.29 -10.49 17.26
CA LYS A 206 5.13 -11.29 17.67
C LYS A 206 5.49 -12.39 18.67
N ARG A 207 6.67 -13.01 18.54
CA ARG A 207 7.14 -14.01 19.52
C ARG A 207 7.40 -13.40 20.90
N ILE A 208 7.92 -12.17 20.95
CA ILE A 208 8.14 -11.44 22.20
C ILE A 208 6.80 -11.09 22.86
N ASP A 209 5.84 -10.58 22.09
CA ASP A 209 4.51 -10.20 22.58
C ASP A 209 3.77 -11.38 23.24
N VAL A 210 3.79 -12.57 22.59
CA VAL A 210 3.20 -13.80 23.15
C VAL A 210 3.89 -14.23 24.45
N ALA A 211 5.22 -14.12 24.52
CA ALA A 211 5.96 -14.50 25.72
C ALA A 211 5.60 -13.60 26.92
N THR A 212 5.30 -12.32 26.70
CA THR A 212 4.95 -11.38 27.78
C THR A 212 3.54 -11.54 28.34
N HIS A 213 2.64 -12.25 27.65
CA HIS A 213 1.26 -12.50 28.11
C HIS A 213 1.07 -13.87 28.78
N THR A 214 2.14 -14.67 28.92
CA THR A 214 2.10 -16.03 29.49
C THR A 214 2.62 -16.10 30.94
N PHE A 215 2.85 -14.94 31.58
CA PHE A 215 3.33 -14.84 32.97
C PHE A 215 2.31 -14.14 33.88
#